data_AF-A0A955L4E9-F1
#
_entry.id   AF-A0A955L4E9-F1
#
_cell.length_a   1.000
_cell.length_b   1.000
_cell.length_c   1.000
_cell.angle_alpha   90.00
_cell.angle_beta   90.00
_cell.angle_gamma   90.00
#
_symmetry.space_group_name_H-M   'P 1'
#
loop_
_entity.id
_entity.type
_entity.pdbx_description
1 polymer ?
#
loop_
_entity_poly.entity_id
_entity_poly.type
_entity_poly.pdbx_seq_one_letter_code
_entity_poly.pdbx_strand_id
1 'polypeptide(L)'
;MLPITKRYFKVKNIKRAILGVLLLLGLVILAEPSILSKTSADLNDKNSDAGDEYLIYSESTTAIETETGKKKVDLAGSIVPTNDKNVHAKTQLEDMWSVSLKKYLQERNSPTADYAYLYVEYANKYNVPVVLMPAVAEAETFSCTHREDGISVAPSAIQRNCWGIGGGPSTRTKFPDWDTAIRRSIEIIADNYGQGSISLVNMQRNYCGSWCPDDVWARRVMHYVDEINDFVEANGGKRDTSVTL
;
A
#
# COMPACT_ATOMS: atom_id res chain seq x y z
N MET A 1 -6.79 -12.83 47.72
CA MET A 1 -7.37 -11.49 47.43
C MET A 1 -6.46 -10.45 48.07
N LEU A 2 -5.67 -9.73 47.26
CA LEU A 2 -4.82 -8.62 47.72
C LEU A 2 -5.45 -7.29 47.30
N PRO A 3 -5.38 -6.23 48.11
CA PRO A 3 -6.04 -4.97 47.80
C PRO A 3 -5.22 -4.14 46.80
N ILE A 4 -5.88 -3.70 45.73
CA ILE A 4 -5.36 -2.75 44.75
C ILE A 4 -5.44 -1.35 45.38
N THR A 5 -4.29 -0.73 45.61
CA THR A 5 -4.20 0.68 46.05
C THR A 5 -4.17 1.60 44.82
N LYS A 6 -5.21 2.45 44.67
CA LYS A 6 -5.24 3.51 43.66
C LYS A 6 -4.32 4.66 44.09
N ARG A 7 -3.27 4.94 43.32
CA ARG A 7 -2.48 6.18 43.45
C ARG A 7 -3.08 7.26 42.54
N TYR A 8 -3.54 8.35 43.14
CA TYR A 8 -3.90 9.59 42.45
C TYR A 8 -2.65 10.45 42.26
N PHE A 9 -2.33 10.80 41.02
CA PHE A 9 -1.32 11.82 40.71
C PHE A 9 -1.96 13.21 40.72
N LYS A 10 -1.47 14.05 41.63
CA LYS A 10 -1.88 15.45 41.77
C LYS A 10 -1.01 16.30 40.86
N VAL A 11 -1.52 16.69 39.69
CA VAL A 11 -0.82 17.58 38.75
C VAL A 11 -0.86 19.01 39.31
N LYS A 12 0.28 19.49 39.82
CA LYS A 12 0.48 20.88 40.22
C LYS A 12 1.45 21.52 39.21
N ASN A 13 0.98 22.58 38.55
CA ASN A 13 1.76 23.63 37.88
C ASN A 13 2.28 23.39 36.44
N ILE A 14 1.39 23.46 35.44
CA ILE A 14 1.74 23.72 34.02
C ILE A 14 1.43 25.20 33.69
N LYS A 15 2.22 26.14 34.23
CA LYS A 15 2.08 27.58 33.88
C LYS A 15 3.41 28.32 33.69
N ARG A 16 4.54 27.63 33.49
CA ARG A 16 5.86 28.29 33.35
C ARG A 16 6.73 27.86 32.17
N ALA A 17 6.19 27.13 31.18
CA ALA A 17 6.97 26.68 30.02
C ALA A 17 6.63 27.39 28.69
N ILE A 18 5.85 28.48 28.70
CA ILE A 18 5.43 29.19 27.47
C ILE A 18 6.20 30.51 27.24
N LEU A 19 7.06 30.94 28.17
CA LEU A 19 7.78 32.23 28.06
C LEU A 19 9.26 32.13 27.66
N GLY A 20 9.72 30.96 27.20
CA GLY A 20 11.13 30.69 26.88
C GLY A 20 11.45 30.36 25.43
N VAL A 21 10.47 30.39 24.52
CA VAL A 21 10.66 29.98 23.11
C VAL A 21 10.56 31.17 22.13
N LEU A 22 10.19 32.36 22.59
CA LEU A 22 10.03 33.56 21.76
C LEU A 22 11.30 34.45 21.63
N LEU A 23 12.49 33.92 21.95
CA LEU A 23 13.75 34.67 21.93
C LEU A 23 14.87 33.98 21.11
N LEU A 24 14.49 33.12 20.16
CA LEU A 24 15.39 32.41 19.23
C LEU A 24 14.96 32.55 17.76
N LEU A 25 14.31 33.67 17.40
CA LEU A 25 13.88 33.99 16.02
C LEU A 25 14.39 35.35 15.53
N GLY A 26 15.59 35.75 15.96
CA GLY A 26 16.19 37.01 15.54
C GLY A 26 17.69 36.87 15.30
N LEU A 27 18.07 36.22 14.19
CA LEU A 27 19.33 36.44 13.45
C LEU A 27 19.49 35.36 12.36
N VAL A 28 18.87 35.56 11.20
CA VAL A 28 19.35 34.97 9.95
C VAL A 28 19.73 36.12 9.03
N ILE A 29 21.03 36.17 8.78
CA ILE A 29 21.76 37.19 8.04
C ILE A 29 21.43 37.07 6.55
N LEU A 30 21.18 38.22 5.92
CA LEU A 30 21.08 38.40 4.48
C LEU A 30 22.42 38.05 3.82
N ALA A 31 22.44 37.06 2.94
CA ALA A 31 23.50 36.86 1.96
C ALA A 31 22.92 37.06 0.56
N GLU A 32 23.49 38.01 -0.16
CA GLU A 32 23.12 38.39 -1.53
C GLU A 32 23.50 37.29 -2.53
N PRO A 33 22.72 37.09 -3.62
CA PRO A 33 23.09 36.17 -4.68
C PRO A 33 23.98 36.86 -5.72
N SER A 34 25.22 36.38 -5.85
CA SER A 34 26.10 36.73 -6.97
C SER A 34 25.59 36.07 -8.26
N ILE A 35 25.13 36.91 -9.17
CA ILE A 35 24.85 36.60 -10.56
C ILE A 35 26.18 36.27 -11.26
N LEU A 36 26.31 35.07 -11.84
CA LEU A 36 27.20 34.86 -12.98
C LEU A 36 26.52 34.03 -14.05
N SER A 37 26.34 34.67 -15.21
CA SER A 37 25.74 34.13 -16.42
C SER A 37 26.79 33.58 -17.38
N LYS A 38 26.33 32.69 -18.29
CA LYS A 38 26.89 32.30 -19.61
C LYS A 38 27.97 31.20 -19.56
N THR A 39 27.97 30.17 -20.42
CA THR A 39 27.41 30.04 -21.78
C THR A 39 27.37 28.58 -22.25
N SER A 40 26.35 28.27 -23.05
CA SER A 40 26.29 27.44 -24.28
C SER A 40 26.96 26.06 -24.40
N ALA A 41 26.12 25.13 -24.87
CA ALA A 41 26.36 24.12 -25.91
C ALA A 41 27.35 22.98 -25.60
N ASP A 42 26.81 21.77 -25.41
CA ASP A 42 27.01 20.73 -26.42
C ASP A 42 25.89 19.69 -26.36
N LEU A 43 25.13 19.60 -27.46
CA LEU A 43 24.23 18.50 -27.75
C LEU A 43 25.08 17.40 -28.37
N ASN A 44 25.26 16.29 -27.66
CA ASN A 44 25.66 15.04 -28.31
C ASN A 44 24.66 13.94 -27.96
N ASP A 45 23.74 13.82 -28.89
CA ASP A 45 22.88 12.70 -29.21
C ASP A 45 23.72 11.41 -29.37
N LYS A 46 23.48 10.44 -28.48
CA LYS A 46 23.66 9.02 -28.76
C LYS A 46 22.57 8.22 -28.06
N ASN A 47 21.51 7.99 -28.83
CA ASN A 47 20.83 6.69 -28.93
C ASN A 47 21.60 5.52 -28.30
N SER A 48 21.04 4.94 -27.25
CA SER A 48 21.11 3.50 -27.03
C SER A 48 19.78 3.05 -26.43
N ASP A 49 18.87 2.83 -27.36
CA ASP A 49 17.80 1.85 -27.37
C ASP A 49 18.12 0.64 -26.46
N ALA A 50 17.39 0.53 -25.36
CA ALA A 50 17.21 -0.68 -24.58
C ALA A 50 15.75 -0.66 -24.13
N GLY A 51 14.87 -0.99 -25.08
CA GLY A 51 13.48 -1.31 -24.79
C GLY A 51 13.44 -2.54 -23.90
N ASP A 52 13.10 -2.34 -22.62
CA ASP A 52 12.66 -3.44 -21.78
C ASP A 52 11.30 -3.91 -22.33
N GLU A 53 11.38 -5.02 -23.06
CA GLU A 53 10.29 -5.79 -23.63
C GLU A 53 9.33 -6.19 -22.51
N TYR A 54 8.20 -5.49 -22.41
CA TYR A 54 7.07 -5.93 -21.59
C TYR A 54 6.51 -7.22 -22.22
N LEU A 55 6.83 -8.36 -21.61
CA LEU A 55 6.15 -9.63 -21.87
C LEU A 55 4.68 -9.50 -21.46
N ILE A 56 3.84 -9.20 -22.45
CA ILE A 56 2.39 -9.35 -22.36
C ILE A 56 2.13 -10.86 -22.29
N TYR A 57 1.80 -11.37 -21.11
CA TYR A 57 1.21 -12.70 -20.99
C TYR A 57 -0.17 -12.67 -21.67
N SER A 58 -0.24 -13.19 -22.89
CA SER A 58 -1.51 -13.53 -23.52
C SER A 58 -2.10 -14.73 -22.78
N GLU A 59 -3.28 -14.56 -22.19
CA GLU A 59 -4.05 -15.67 -21.63
C GLU A 59 -4.32 -16.70 -22.74
N SER A 60 -3.72 -17.88 -22.58
CA SER A 60 -4.03 -19.06 -23.37
C SER A 60 -5.46 -19.49 -23.05
N THR A 61 -6.41 -19.07 -23.89
CA THR A 61 -7.74 -19.67 -23.93
C THR A 61 -7.60 -21.07 -24.54
N THR A 62 -7.69 -22.08 -23.68
CA THR A 62 -7.85 -23.46 -24.11
C THR A 62 -9.20 -23.60 -24.81
N ALA A 63 -9.16 -23.74 -26.13
CA ALA A 63 -10.31 -24.17 -26.91
C ALA A 63 -10.71 -25.58 -26.47
N ILE A 64 -11.91 -25.71 -25.92
CA ILE A 64 -12.58 -27.00 -25.75
C ILE A 64 -13.14 -27.36 -27.12
N GLU A 65 -12.45 -28.24 -27.85
CA GLU A 65 -13.04 -28.95 -28.99
C GLU A 65 -14.15 -29.87 -28.46
N THR A 66 -15.39 -29.52 -28.74
CA THR A 66 -16.53 -30.43 -28.59
C THR A 66 -16.87 -30.99 -29.97
N GLU A 67 -16.40 -32.21 -30.24
CA GLU A 67 -17.03 -33.05 -31.25
C GLU A 67 -18.44 -33.41 -30.78
N THR A 68 -19.46 -32.91 -31.44
CA THR A 68 -20.78 -33.56 -31.41
C THR A 68 -21.32 -33.75 -32.81
N GLY A 69 -21.37 -35.02 -33.21
CA GLY A 69 -22.17 -35.50 -34.31
C GLY A 69 -23.66 -35.24 -34.06
N LYS A 70 -24.26 -34.55 -35.03
CA LYS A 70 -25.66 -34.58 -35.47
C LYS A 70 -26.66 -35.28 -34.54
N LYS A 71 -27.48 -34.47 -33.87
CA LYS A 71 -28.88 -34.82 -33.61
C LYS A 71 -29.78 -33.65 -34.01
N LYS A 72 -30.64 -33.92 -34.99
CA LYS A 72 -31.68 -33.03 -35.52
C LYS A 72 -32.80 -32.97 -34.48
N VAL A 73 -33.09 -31.78 -33.94
CA VAL A 73 -34.37 -31.48 -33.28
C VAL A 73 -34.77 -30.09 -33.75
N ASP A 74 -35.79 -30.06 -34.62
CA ASP A 74 -36.52 -28.84 -34.92
C ASP A 74 -37.33 -28.45 -33.68
N LEU A 75 -37.09 -27.28 -33.10
CA LEU A 75 -38.14 -26.58 -32.36
C LEU A 75 -37.91 -25.06 -32.34
N ALA A 76 -39.00 -24.37 -32.67
CA ALA A 76 -39.14 -22.96 -32.89
C ALA A 76 -38.55 -22.04 -31.81
N GLY A 77 -37.88 -20.98 -32.28
CA GLY A 77 -37.99 -19.60 -31.83
C GLY A 77 -38.20 -19.33 -30.34
N SER A 78 -37.11 -18.99 -29.66
CA SER A 78 -37.15 -17.93 -28.64
C SER A 78 -35.83 -17.17 -28.69
N ILE A 79 -35.85 -16.00 -29.32
CA ILE A 79 -34.77 -15.02 -29.24
C ILE A 79 -34.89 -14.41 -27.85
N VAL A 80 -34.16 -14.95 -26.87
CA VAL A 80 -33.93 -14.23 -25.61
C VAL A 80 -32.87 -13.19 -25.92
N PRO A 81 -33.17 -11.88 -25.83
CA PRO A 81 -32.12 -10.87 -25.90
C PRO A 81 -31.34 -10.98 -24.59
N THR A 82 -30.16 -11.59 -24.64
CA THR A 82 -29.21 -11.48 -23.52
C THR A 82 -28.72 -10.05 -23.53
N ASN A 83 -29.31 -9.24 -22.66
CA ASN A 83 -28.94 -7.86 -22.42
C ASN A 83 -27.57 -7.85 -21.72
N ASP A 84 -26.53 -7.97 -22.55
CA ASP A 84 -25.13 -8.17 -22.17
C ASP A 84 -24.48 -6.87 -21.71
N LYS A 85 -25.09 -6.25 -20.69
CA LYS A 85 -24.56 -5.07 -19.98
C LYS A 85 -24.51 -5.27 -18.46
N ASN A 86 -24.88 -6.45 -17.96
CA ASN A 86 -24.92 -6.76 -16.52
C ASN A 86 -23.83 -7.72 -16.04
N VAL A 87 -22.85 -8.11 -16.88
CA VAL A 87 -21.72 -8.96 -16.45
C VAL A 87 -20.70 -8.18 -15.60
N HIS A 88 -20.77 -6.85 -15.55
CA HIS A 88 -19.98 -6.04 -14.61
C HIS A 88 -20.62 -5.85 -13.23
N ALA A 89 -21.83 -6.37 -13.01
CA ALA A 89 -22.38 -6.53 -11.68
C ALA A 89 -21.96 -7.89 -11.11
N LYS A 90 -20.64 -8.16 -11.06
CA LYS A 90 -20.10 -9.09 -10.07
C LYS A 90 -20.46 -8.45 -8.75
N THR A 91 -21.55 -8.92 -8.16
CA THR A 91 -22.06 -8.56 -6.85
C THR A 91 -20.88 -8.70 -5.88
N GLN A 92 -20.12 -7.61 -5.73
CA GLN A 92 -19.25 -7.40 -4.60
C GLN A 92 -20.24 -7.39 -3.44
N LEU A 93 -20.43 -8.56 -2.83
CA LEU A 93 -20.52 -8.55 -1.38
C LEU A 93 -19.25 -7.81 -0.99
N GLU A 94 -19.35 -6.51 -0.72
CA GLU A 94 -18.20 -5.73 -0.33
C GLU A 94 -17.68 -6.44 0.92
N ASP A 95 -16.57 -7.16 0.76
CA ASP A 95 -15.92 -7.83 1.87
C ASP A 95 -15.75 -6.77 2.96
N MET A 96 -16.12 -7.07 4.20
CA MET A 96 -15.98 -6.13 5.31
C MET A 96 -14.55 -5.59 5.41
N TRP A 97 -13.55 -6.35 4.95
CA TRP A 97 -12.19 -5.87 4.76
C TRP A 97 -12.10 -4.73 3.73
N SER A 98 -12.67 -4.88 2.53
CA SER A 98 -12.63 -3.84 1.49
C SER A 98 -13.29 -2.54 1.97
N VAL A 99 -14.46 -2.65 2.62
CA VAL A 99 -15.21 -1.49 3.14
C VAL A 99 -14.43 -0.80 4.26
N SER A 100 -13.97 -1.57 5.24
CA SER A 100 -13.28 -1.04 6.41
C SER A 100 -11.92 -0.46 6.03
N LEU A 101 -11.17 -1.14 5.18
CA LEU A 101 -9.88 -0.66 4.70
C LEU A 101 -10.02 0.62 3.87
N LYS A 102 -11.06 0.73 3.03
CA LYS A 102 -11.37 1.98 2.32
C LYS A 102 -11.54 3.13 3.30
N LYS A 103 -12.38 2.99 4.31
CA LYS A 103 -12.59 4.02 5.35
C LYS A 103 -11.29 4.35 6.08
N TYR A 104 -10.54 3.34 6.52
CA TYR A 104 -9.26 3.50 7.22
C TYR A 104 -8.26 4.34 6.41
N LEU A 105 -8.15 4.06 5.10
CA LEU A 105 -7.26 4.78 4.19
C LEU A 105 -7.78 6.19 3.85
N GLN A 106 -9.10 6.38 3.76
CA GLN A 106 -9.72 7.70 3.57
C GLN A 106 -9.45 8.63 4.76
N GLU A 107 -9.56 8.14 6.00
CA GLU A 107 -9.26 8.92 7.21
C GLU A 107 -7.81 9.41 7.26
N ARG A 108 -6.91 8.76 6.53
CA ARG A 108 -5.50 9.13 6.40
C ARG A 108 -5.19 9.95 5.14
N ASN A 109 -6.19 10.20 4.29
CA ASN A 109 -5.99 10.81 2.96
C ASN A 109 -5.04 10.01 2.07
N SER A 110 -5.03 8.68 2.19
CA SER A 110 -4.20 7.82 1.35
C SER A 110 -4.70 7.86 -0.11
N PRO A 111 -3.81 8.00 -1.11
CA PRO A 111 -4.18 7.89 -2.51
C PRO A 111 -4.62 6.48 -2.92
N THR A 112 -4.39 5.46 -2.07
CA THR A 112 -4.82 4.08 -2.33
C THR A 112 -6.22 3.77 -1.80
N ALA A 113 -6.92 4.74 -1.20
CA ALA A 113 -8.21 4.51 -0.56
C ALA A 113 -9.30 3.96 -1.49
N ASP A 114 -9.42 4.49 -2.71
CA ASP A 114 -10.37 3.98 -3.72
C ASP A 114 -9.95 2.63 -4.33
N TYR A 115 -8.74 2.17 -4.01
CA TYR A 115 -8.17 0.90 -4.44
C TYR A 115 -8.14 -0.14 -3.32
N ALA A 116 -8.81 0.12 -2.18
CA ALA A 116 -8.83 -0.77 -1.02
C ALA A 116 -9.25 -2.22 -1.37
N TYR A 117 -10.20 -2.38 -2.30
CA TYR A 117 -10.66 -3.69 -2.76
C TYR A 117 -9.55 -4.51 -3.43
N LEU A 118 -8.56 -3.88 -4.07
CA LEU A 118 -7.44 -4.58 -4.71
C LEU A 118 -6.52 -5.23 -3.69
N TYR A 119 -6.38 -4.66 -2.49
CA TYR A 119 -5.63 -5.34 -1.42
C TYR A 119 -6.28 -6.67 -1.07
N VAL A 120 -7.61 -6.70 -0.93
CA VAL A 120 -8.36 -7.92 -0.62
C VAL A 120 -8.29 -8.92 -1.77
N GLU A 121 -8.52 -8.44 -3.00
CA GLU A 121 -8.48 -9.28 -4.20
C GLU A 121 -7.14 -9.98 -4.37
N TYR A 122 -6.04 -9.22 -4.32
CA TYR A 122 -4.72 -9.77 -4.54
C TYR A 122 -4.18 -10.53 -3.33
N ALA A 123 -4.49 -10.11 -2.10
CA ALA A 123 -4.17 -10.90 -0.91
C ALA A 123 -4.79 -12.30 -1.00
N ASN A 124 -6.07 -12.40 -1.36
CA ASN A 124 -6.74 -13.67 -1.58
C ASN A 124 -6.12 -14.46 -2.74
N LYS A 125 -5.82 -13.80 -3.87
CA LYS A 125 -5.22 -14.44 -5.06
C LYS A 125 -3.86 -15.06 -4.74
N TYR A 126 -3.01 -14.35 -4.00
CA TYR A 126 -1.65 -14.77 -3.69
C TYR A 126 -1.52 -15.44 -2.32
N ASN A 127 -2.65 -15.69 -1.63
CA ASN A 127 -2.71 -16.26 -0.29
C ASN A 127 -1.78 -15.53 0.70
N VAL A 128 -1.88 -14.20 0.75
CA VAL A 128 -1.15 -13.32 1.67
C VAL A 128 -2.16 -12.75 2.68
N PRO A 129 -1.78 -12.49 3.96
CA PRO A 129 -2.65 -11.84 4.92
C PRO A 129 -3.11 -10.47 4.41
N VAL A 130 -4.42 -10.24 4.38
CA VAL A 130 -5.01 -9.02 3.80
C VAL A 130 -4.57 -7.76 4.52
N VAL A 131 -4.31 -7.87 5.83
CA VAL A 131 -3.85 -6.77 6.69
C VAL A 131 -2.41 -6.36 6.42
N LEU A 132 -1.58 -7.26 5.88
CA LEU A 132 -0.13 -7.07 5.84
C LEU A 132 0.29 -5.88 4.96
N MET A 133 -0.21 -5.83 3.73
CA MET A 133 0.25 -4.80 2.79
C MET A 133 -0.21 -3.39 3.10
N PRO A 134 -1.44 -3.15 3.59
CA PRO A 134 -1.79 -1.87 4.18
C PRO A 134 -0.88 -1.50 5.37
N ALA A 135 -0.59 -2.43 6.28
CA ALA A 135 0.27 -2.16 7.44
C ALA A 135 1.73 -1.84 7.05
N VAL A 136 2.28 -2.52 6.03
CA VAL A 136 3.60 -2.18 5.48
C VAL A 136 3.59 -0.79 4.86
N ALA A 137 2.51 -0.41 4.15
CA ALA A 137 2.40 0.94 3.58
C ALA A 137 2.40 2.03 4.66
N GLU A 138 1.70 1.82 5.78
CA GLU A 138 1.74 2.70 6.95
C GLU A 138 3.15 2.81 7.53
N ALA A 139 3.81 1.67 7.75
CA ALA A 139 5.15 1.62 8.33
C ALA A 139 6.20 2.29 7.44
N GLU A 140 6.08 2.20 6.13
CA GLU A 140 7.09 2.70 5.19
C GLU A 140 6.88 4.16 4.82
N THR A 141 5.64 4.55 4.59
CA THR A 141 5.32 5.85 3.96
C THR A 141 4.06 6.51 4.50
N PHE A 142 3.52 6.04 5.63
CA PHE A 142 2.21 6.47 6.13
C PHE A 142 1.14 6.33 5.04
N SER A 143 1.10 5.18 4.37
CA SER A 143 0.18 4.90 3.26
C SER A 143 0.31 5.89 2.09
N CYS A 144 1.53 6.23 1.69
CA CYS A 144 1.82 7.23 0.65
C CYS A 144 1.27 8.64 0.93
N THR A 145 0.90 8.93 2.17
CA THR A 145 0.47 10.28 2.56
C THR A 145 1.69 11.15 2.81
N HIS A 146 1.54 12.46 2.68
CA HIS A 146 2.61 13.38 3.03
C HIS A 146 2.39 14.03 4.39
N ARG A 147 3.46 14.67 4.87
CA ARG A 147 3.59 15.34 6.17
C ARG A 147 2.45 16.34 6.40
N GLU A 148 2.25 16.69 7.66
CA GLU A 148 1.23 17.57 8.27
C GLU A 148 0.96 18.93 7.58
N ASP A 149 1.65 19.28 6.49
CA ASP A 149 1.54 20.57 5.79
C ASP A 149 0.47 20.61 4.69
N GLY A 150 -0.06 19.46 4.24
CA GLY A 150 -1.15 19.39 3.27
C GLY A 150 -0.84 19.94 1.86
N ILE A 151 0.43 20.20 1.53
CA ILE A 151 0.82 20.92 0.30
C ILE A 151 1.56 20.03 -0.69
N SER A 152 2.34 19.04 -0.25
CA SER A 152 3.18 18.25 -1.15
C SER A 152 2.72 16.80 -1.28
N VAL A 153 2.76 16.25 -2.49
CA VAL A 153 2.53 14.83 -2.75
C VAL A 153 3.79 14.07 -2.30
N ALA A 154 3.63 13.02 -1.49
CA ALA A 154 4.78 12.21 -1.08
C ALA A 154 5.51 11.65 -2.32
N PRO A 155 6.86 11.63 -2.34
CA PRO A 155 7.58 10.99 -3.44
C PRO A 155 7.11 9.56 -3.71
N SER A 156 6.75 8.82 -2.65
CA SER A 156 6.15 7.48 -2.76
C SER A 156 4.81 7.47 -3.50
N ALA A 157 3.96 8.49 -3.36
CA ALA A 157 2.72 8.60 -4.13
C ALA A 157 2.98 8.89 -5.61
N ILE A 158 3.97 9.73 -5.94
CA ILE A 158 4.40 9.97 -7.34
C ILE A 158 4.94 8.68 -7.96
N GLN A 159 5.72 7.92 -7.19
CA GLN A 159 6.26 6.62 -7.61
C GLN A 159 5.22 5.48 -7.58
N ARG A 160 4.05 5.72 -6.97
CA ARG A 160 3.03 4.72 -6.64
C ARG A 160 3.59 3.53 -5.86
N ASN A 161 4.49 3.80 -4.92
CA ASN A 161 5.27 2.79 -4.21
C ASN A 161 5.27 3.08 -2.70
N CYS A 162 4.17 2.71 -2.04
CA CYS A 162 3.99 2.95 -0.60
C CYS A 162 4.78 2.00 0.28
N TRP A 163 5.25 0.89 -0.29
CA TRP A 163 5.91 -0.20 0.43
C TRP A 163 7.44 -0.10 0.33
N GLY A 164 7.99 0.67 -0.60
CA GLY A 164 9.44 0.78 -0.77
C GLY A 164 10.07 -0.38 -1.55
N ILE A 165 9.32 -0.94 -2.50
CA ILE A 165 9.83 -1.95 -3.43
C ILE A 165 10.95 -1.36 -4.31
N GLY A 166 12.03 -2.12 -4.56
CA GLY A 166 13.14 -1.69 -5.41
C GLY A 166 14.28 -0.95 -4.68
N GLY A 167 14.30 -0.97 -3.35
CA GLY A 167 15.44 -0.51 -2.56
C GLY A 167 15.43 0.98 -2.21
N GLY A 168 16.60 1.62 -2.28
CA GLY A 168 16.82 2.99 -1.82
C GLY A 168 16.11 4.07 -2.66
N PRO A 169 16.02 5.32 -2.19
CA PRO A 169 15.24 6.38 -2.85
C PRO A 169 15.54 6.60 -4.34
N SER A 170 16.78 6.37 -4.78
CA SER A 170 17.22 6.51 -6.18
C SER A 170 16.93 5.30 -7.06
N THR A 171 16.68 4.12 -6.48
CA THR A 171 16.42 2.86 -7.21
C THR A 171 15.00 2.35 -7.02
N ARG A 172 14.18 3.01 -6.20
CA ARG A 172 12.79 2.62 -5.95
C ARG A 172 12.03 2.46 -7.25
N THR A 173 11.30 1.35 -7.34
CA THR A 173 10.42 1.04 -8.46
C THR A 173 9.37 2.13 -8.60
N LYS A 174 9.14 2.58 -9.83
CA LYS A 174 8.04 3.46 -10.20
C LYS A 174 6.98 2.64 -10.91
N PHE A 175 5.79 2.55 -10.36
CA PHE A 175 4.70 1.78 -10.96
C PHE A 175 3.84 2.65 -11.89
N PRO A 176 3.31 2.08 -12.99
CA PRO A 176 2.52 2.83 -13.98
C PRO A 176 1.15 3.29 -13.43
N ASP A 177 0.58 2.54 -12.48
CA ASP A 177 -0.72 2.80 -11.86
C ASP A 177 -0.81 2.06 -10.49
N TRP A 178 -1.87 2.35 -9.72
CA TRP A 178 -2.07 1.77 -8.39
C TRP A 178 -2.43 0.30 -8.41
N ASP A 179 -3.12 -0.17 -9.45
CA ASP A 179 -3.47 -1.58 -9.59
C ASP A 179 -2.22 -2.44 -9.76
N THR A 180 -1.38 -2.07 -10.73
CA THR A 180 -0.07 -2.68 -10.96
C THR A 180 0.80 -2.62 -9.71
N ALA A 181 0.82 -1.49 -9.00
CA ALA A 181 1.59 -1.34 -7.77
C ALA A 181 1.14 -2.31 -6.68
N ILE A 182 -0.15 -2.31 -6.32
CA ILE A 182 -0.70 -3.16 -5.25
C ILE A 182 -0.51 -4.63 -5.61
N ARG A 183 -0.87 -5.02 -6.84
CA ARG A 183 -0.71 -6.40 -7.34
C ARG A 183 0.73 -6.86 -7.24
N ARG A 184 1.66 -6.09 -7.81
CA ARG A 184 3.07 -6.50 -7.89
C ARG A 184 3.73 -6.49 -6.51
N SER A 185 3.36 -5.56 -5.63
CA SER A 185 3.86 -5.54 -4.25
C SER A 185 3.38 -6.76 -3.46
N ILE A 186 2.12 -7.16 -3.56
CA ILE A 186 1.62 -8.38 -2.90
C ILE A 186 2.28 -9.63 -3.47
N GLU A 187 2.42 -9.72 -4.79
CA GLU A 187 3.12 -10.82 -5.45
C GLU A 187 4.57 -10.96 -4.97
N ILE A 188 5.30 -9.84 -4.89
CA ILE A 188 6.67 -9.82 -4.33
C ILE A 188 6.68 -10.31 -2.88
N ILE A 189 5.66 -10.00 -2.08
CA ILE A 189 5.58 -10.53 -0.72
C ILE A 189 5.40 -12.04 -0.73
N ALA A 190 4.45 -12.54 -1.51
CA ALA A 190 4.18 -13.96 -1.62
C ALA A 190 5.43 -14.74 -2.07
N ASP A 191 6.14 -14.22 -3.08
CA ASP A 191 7.31 -14.86 -3.67
C ASP A 191 8.51 -14.89 -2.71
N ASN A 192 8.72 -13.84 -1.91
CA ASN A 192 9.94 -13.70 -1.09
C ASN A 192 9.77 -14.09 0.38
N TYR A 193 8.55 -14.07 0.91
CA TYR A 193 8.27 -14.30 2.33
C TYR A 193 7.27 -15.44 2.58
N GLY A 194 6.70 -15.98 1.51
CA GLY A 194 5.78 -17.11 1.57
C GLY A 194 4.30 -16.69 1.60
N GLN A 195 3.45 -17.70 1.70
CA GLN A 195 2.00 -17.60 1.70
C GLN A 195 1.41 -18.10 3.03
N GLY A 196 0.19 -17.69 3.34
CA GLY A 196 -0.50 -18.01 4.58
C GLY A 196 0.01 -17.15 5.75
N SER A 197 0.39 -17.79 6.85
CA SER A 197 0.89 -17.07 8.03
C SER A 197 2.29 -16.50 7.79
N ILE A 198 2.48 -15.20 8.03
CA ILE A 198 3.75 -14.48 7.84
C ILE A 198 4.31 -14.01 9.18
N SER A 199 5.59 -14.32 9.45
CA SER A 199 6.35 -13.76 10.57
C SER A 199 7.09 -12.50 10.15
N LEU A 200 6.81 -11.39 10.84
CA LEU A 200 7.42 -10.09 10.56
C LEU A 200 8.91 -10.05 10.92
N VAL A 201 9.35 -10.78 11.96
CA VAL A 201 10.78 -10.91 12.28
C VAL A 201 11.53 -11.59 11.13
N ASN A 202 10.97 -12.67 10.58
CA ASN A 202 11.58 -13.34 9.41
C ASN A 202 11.53 -12.45 8.16
N MET A 203 10.44 -11.72 7.95
CA MET A 203 10.31 -10.78 6.85
C MET A 203 11.34 -9.65 6.95
N GLN A 204 11.53 -9.03 8.13
CA GLN A 204 12.48 -7.94 8.34
C GLN A 204 13.89 -8.31 7.88
N ARG A 205 14.33 -9.54 8.20
CA ARG A 205 15.68 -10.03 7.89
C ARG A 205 16.03 -9.95 6.41
N ASN A 206 15.05 -10.08 5.52
CA ASN A 206 15.27 -9.94 4.08
C ASN A 206 14.72 -8.61 3.53
N TYR A 207 13.67 -8.04 4.12
CA TYR A 207 13.05 -6.80 3.66
C TYR A 207 13.94 -5.57 3.90
N CYS A 208 14.39 -5.40 5.15
CA CYS A 208 15.27 -4.30 5.55
C CYS A 208 16.74 -4.76 5.72
N GLY A 209 16.95 -6.05 5.98
CA GLY A 209 18.30 -6.59 6.18
C GLY A 209 18.94 -6.14 7.50
N SER A 210 20.28 -6.16 7.52
CA SER A 210 21.08 -5.78 8.69
C SER A 210 20.94 -4.31 9.10
N TRP A 211 20.30 -3.48 8.26
CA TRP A 211 20.08 -2.06 8.52
C TRP A 211 18.98 -1.79 9.55
N CYS A 212 18.10 -2.76 9.80
CA CYS A 212 17.08 -2.67 10.84
C CYS A 212 17.51 -3.50 12.06
N PRO A 213 18.11 -2.87 13.10
CA PRO A 213 18.44 -3.58 14.32
C PRO A 213 17.18 -3.96 15.11
N ASP A 214 17.33 -4.98 15.96
CA ASP A 214 16.41 -5.30 17.06
C ASP A 214 14.93 -5.38 16.66
N ASP A 215 14.57 -5.97 15.51
CA ASP A 215 13.16 -6.15 15.09
C ASP A 215 12.32 -4.85 15.07
N VAL A 216 12.95 -3.68 14.94
CA VAL A 216 12.27 -2.36 15.02
C VAL A 216 11.23 -2.20 13.91
N TRP A 217 11.56 -2.62 12.68
CA TRP A 217 10.64 -2.55 11.55
C TRP A 217 9.47 -3.53 11.74
N ALA A 218 9.74 -4.75 12.19
CA ALA A 218 8.73 -5.77 12.46
C ALA A 218 7.73 -5.30 13.52
N ARG A 219 8.22 -4.70 14.61
CA ARG A 219 7.33 -4.12 15.63
C ARG A 219 6.52 -2.93 15.10
N ARG A 220 7.11 -2.10 14.24
CA ARG A 220 6.38 -0.98 13.61
C ARG A 220 5.27 -1.48 12.68
N VAL A 221 5.54 -2.50 11.86
CA VAL A 221 4.51 -3.11 11.01
C VAL A 221 3.44 -3.78 11.89
N MET A 222 3.82 -4.50 12.95
CA MET A 222 2.87 -5.14 13.86
C MET A 222 1.92 -4.13 14.52
N HIS A 223 2.44 -2.96 14.92
CA HIS A 223 1.59 -1.88 15.45
C HIS A 223 0.47 -1.49 14.48
N TYR A 224 0.77 -1.35 13.19
CA TYR A 224 -0.25 -1.03 12.19
C TYR A 224 -1.14 -2.22 11.84
N VAL A 225 -0.63 -3.45 11.91
CA VAL A 225 -1.47 -4.66 11.81
C VAL A 225 -2.54 -4.65 12.89
N ASP A 226 -2.17 -4.40 14.14
CA ASP A 226 -3.12 -4.31 15.26
C ASP A 226 -4.10 -3.16 15.07
N GLU A 227 -3.61 -1.97 14.70
CA GLU A 227 -4.45 -0.79 14.47
C GLU A 227 -5.50 -1.00 13.37
N ILE A 228 -5.11 -1.59 12.24
CA ILE A 228 -6.04 -1.88 11.13
C ILE A 228 -7.04 -2.96 11.54
N ASN A 229 -6.58 -4.00 12.23
CA ASN A 229 -7.47 -5.06 12.73
C ASN A 229 -8.51 -4.51 13.71
N ASP A 230 -8.09 -3.67 14.67
CA ASP A 230 -9.00 -2.98 15.60
C ASP A 230 -10.03 -2.14 14.84
N PHE A 231 -9.60 -1.42 13.80
CA PHE A 231 -10.49 -0.62 12.96
C PHE A 231 -11.52 -1.49 12.20
N VAL A 232 -11.08 -2.62 11.64
CA VAL A 232 -11.94 -3.56 10.91
C VAL A 232 -12.95 -4.21 11.85
N GLU A 233 -12.52 -4.64 13.04
CA GLU A 233 -13.40 -5.21 14.08
C GLU A 233 -14.45 -4.18 14.54
N ALA A 234 -14.06 -2.92 14.75
CA ALA A 234 -14.98 -1.84 15.10
C ALA A 234 -16.04 -1.55 14.02
N ASN A 235 -15.74 -1.89 12.76
CA ASN A 235 -16.68 -1.78 11.63
C ASN A 235 -17.46 -3.09 11.35
N GLY A 236 -17.31 -4.12 12.18
CA GLY A 236 -18.03 -5.40 12.05
C GLY A 236 -17.33 -6.47 11.19
N GLY A 237 -16.08 -6.24 10.79
CA GLY A 237 -15.23 -7.24 10.16
C GLY A 237 -14.59 -8.21 11.16
N LYS A 238 -13.76 -9.13 10.65
CA LYS A 238 -12.99 -10.09 11.46
C LYS A 238 -11.51 -9.77 11.36
N ARG A 239 -10.82 -9.81 12.50
CA ARG A 239 -9.35 -9.72 12.58
C ARG A 239 -8.67 -10.78 11.73
N ASP A 240 -7.60 -10.37 11.05
CA ASP A 240 -6.65 -11.26 10.41
C ASP A 240 -5.50 -11.54 11.37
N THR A 241 -5.45 -12.76 11.90
CA THR A 241 -4.43 -13.25 12.86
C THR A 241 -3.28 -13.96 12.17
N SER A 242 -3.17 -13.85 10.84
CA SER A 242 -2.17 -14.58 10.06
C SER A 242 -0.80 -13.90 10.06
N VAL A 243 -0.69 -12.69 10.62
CA VAL A 243 0.58 -11.99 10.79
C VAL A 243 1.05 -12.10 12.24
N THR A 244 2.29 -12.53 12.44
CA THR A 244 2.90 -12.69 13.77
C THR A 244 4.20 -11.90 13.86
N LEU A 245 4.63 -11.58 15.09
CA LEU A 245 5.95 -11.00 15.33
C LEU A 245 6.98 -12.14 15.27
#